data_AF-A0AAQ0QI45-F1
#
_entry.id   AF-A0AAQ0QI45-F1
#
_cell.length_a   1.000
_cell.length_b   1.000
_cell.length_c   1.000
_cell.angle_alpha   90.00
_cell.angle_beta   90.00
_cell.angle_gamma   90.00
#
_symmetry.space_group_name_H-M   'P 1'
#
loop_
_entity.id
_entity.type
_entity.pdbx_description
1 polymer ?
#
loop_
_entity_poly.entity_id
_entity_poly.type
_entity_poly.pdbx_seq_one_letter_code
_entity_poly.pdbx_strand_id
1 'polypeptide(L)'
;MIVKGKTRSAEIFTDNIEKSAMKWISELCDHSAMESVPVVKMPDVHAGSLCDVGTAYPVTIYVNPDHVGAEIGCMISMRRLSCIISPADFALLDHRIREAVPTGSDICIGNSVKSTDLLWLTNLPTKYFN
;
A
#
# COMPACT_ATOMS: atom_id res chain seq x y z
N MET A 1 -4.27 -18.03 -11.65
CA MET A 1 -5.57 -18.50 -12.18
C MET A 1 -6.16 -17.45 -13.13
N ILE A 2 -7.19 -17.78 -13.92
CA ILE A 2 -7.90 -16.81 -14.77
C ILE A 2 -9.39 -16.83 -14.43
N VAL A 3 -9.97 -15.66 -14.20
CA VAL A 3 -11.42 -15.48 -14.07
C VAL A 3 -11.94 -14.86 -15.36
N LYS A 4 -12.96 -15.46 -15.96
CA LYS A 4 -13.60 -14.97 -17.18
C LYS A 4 -14.97 -14.40 -16.83
N GLY A 5 -15.16 -13.11 -17.05
CA GLY A 5 -16.46 -12.46 -17.00
C GLY A 5 -17.05 -12.26 -18.41
N LYS A 6 -18.16 -11.53 -18.47
CA LYS A 6 -18.90 -11.22 -19.71
C LYS A 6 -18.11 -10.33 -20.67
N THR A 7 -17.41 -9.32 -20.14
CA THR A 7 -16.77 -8.27 -20.96
C THR A 7 -15.25 -8.40 -20.93
N ARG A 8 -14.70 -8.98 -19.87
CA ARG A 8 -13.25 -9.10 -19.66
C ARG A 8 -12.85 -10.37 -18.92
N SER A 9 -11.57 -10.72 -18.98
CA SER A 9 -10.95 -11.70 -18.10
C SER A 9 -9.89 -11.05 -17.23
N ALA A 10 -9.80 -11.49 -15.98
CA ALA A 10 -8.77 -11.11 -15.02
C ALA A 10 -7.74 -12.23 -14.85
N GLU A 11 -6.46 -11.86 -14.88
CA GLU A 11 -5.36 -12.74 -14.51
C GLU A 11 -5.02 -12.56 -13.03
N ILE A 12 -4.93 -13.66 -12.30
CA ILE A 12 -4.71 -13.66 -10.85
C ILE A 12 -3.42 -14.42 -10.55
N PHE A 13 -2.48 -13.78 -9.88
CA PHE A 13 -1.13 -14.30 -9.61
C PHE A 13 -1.01 -15.10 -8.29
N THR A 14 -2.13 -15.62 -7.79
CA THR A 14 -2.20 -16.52 -6.63
C THR A 14 -3.25 -17.62 -6.87
N ASP A 15 -3.16 -18.70 -6.10
CA ASP A 15 -4.17 -19.75 -5.95
C ASP A 15 -4.98 -19.63 -4.64
N ASN A 16 -4.44 -18.89 -3.65
CA ASN A 16 -5.09 -18.62 -2.38
C ASN A 16 -5.84 -17.28 -2.43
N ILE A 17 -7.16 -17.33 -2.54
CA ILE A 17 -8.00 -16.14 -2.63
C ILE A 17 -9.36 -16.37 -1.97
N GLU A 18 -9.86 -15.34 -1.29
CA GLU A 18 -11.15 -15.36 -0.63
C GLU A 18 -12.31 -15.42 -1.63
N LYS A 19 -13.42 -16.06 -1.23
CA LYS A 19 -14.64 -16.13 -2.06
C LYS A 19 -15.24 -14.75 -2.34
N SER A 20 -15.15 -13.83 -1.37
CA SER A 20 -15.57 -12.42 -1.48
C SER A 20 -14.80 -11.72 -2.61
N ALA A 21 -13.47 -11.80 -2.59
CA ALA A 21 -12.63 -11.23 -3.65
C ALA A 21 -12.93 -11.87 -5.01
N MET A 22 -13.08 -13.19 -5.08
CA MET A 22 -13.46 -13.88 -6.33
C MET A 22 -14.81 -13.40 -6.90
N LYS A 23 -15.79 -13.12 -6.04
CA LYS A 23 -17.09 -12.56 -6.45
C LYS A 23 -16.91 -11.15 -7.02
N TRP A 24 -16.18 -10.29 -6.32
CA TRP A 24 -15.92 -8.92 -6.75
C TRP A 24 -15.17 -8.89 -8.09
N ILE A 25 -14.15 -9.74 -8.28
CA ILE A 25 -13.40 -9.86 -9.54
C ILE A 25 -14.33 -10.24 -10.70
N SER A 26 -15.23 -11.18 -10.45
CA SER A 26 -16.19 -11.65 -11.44
C SER A 26 -17.17 -10.53 -11.83
N GLU A 27 -17.67 -9.78 -10.85
CA GLU A 27 -18.53 -8.60 -11.07
C GLU A 27 -17.81 -7.49 -11.83
N LEU A 28 -16.54 -7.22 -11.50
CA LEU A 28 -15.70 -6.27 -12.24
C LEU A 28 -15.53 -6.71 -13.71
N CYS A 29 -15.24 -8.00 -13.95
CA CYS A 29 -15.05 -8.56 -15.29
C CYS A 29 -16.34 -8.67 -16.10
N ASP A 30 -17.51 -8.55 -15.46
CA ASP A 30 -18.81 -8.48 -16.10
C ASP A 30 -19.21 -7.05 -16.47
N HIS A 31 -18.53 -6.04 -15.90
CA HIS A 31 -18.89 -4.64 -16.07
C HIS A 31 -18.43 -4.09 -17.43
N SER A 32 -19.29 -3.36 -18.14
CA SER A 32 -19.00 -2.80 -19.47
C SER A 32 -17.83 -1.82 -19.49
N ALA A 33 -17.63 -1.06 -18.42
CA ALA A 33 -16.47 -0.16 -18.28
C ALA A 33 -15.11 -0.88 -18.37
N MET A 34 -15.06 -2.19 -18.11
CA MET A 34 -13.85 -3.00 -18.17
C MET A 34 -13.65 -3.68 -19.54
N GLU A 35 -14.53 -3.41 -20.52
CA GLU A 35 -14.40 -3.94 -21.87
C GLU A 35 -13.03 -3.57 -22.45
N SER A 36 -12.29 -4.59 -22.91
CA SER A 36 -10.92 -4.46 -23.41
C SER A 36 -9.87 -3.92 -22.42
N VAL A 37 -10.21 -3.67 -21.15
CA VAL A 37 -9.25 -3.21 -20.13
C VAL A 37 -8.54 -4.41 -19.51
N PRO A 38 -7.21 -4.52 -19.57
CA PRO A 38 -6.51 -5.60 -18.88
C PRO A 38 -6.62 -5.45 -17.36
N VAL A 39 -7.21 -6.47 -16.73
CA VAL A 39 -7.34 -6.57 -15.27
C VAL A 39 -6.39 -7.64 -14.75
N VAL A 40 -5.58 -7.27 -13.76
CA VAL A 40 -4.73 -8.21 -13.03
C VAL A 40 -4.96 -8.11 -11.52
N LYS A 41 -4.76 -9.22 -10.83
CA LYS A 41 -4.82 -9.32 -9.37
C LYS A 41 -3.49 -9.86 -8.86
N MET A 42 -2.84 -9.04 -8.04
CA MET A 42 -1.55 -9.36 -7.42
C MET A 42 -1.67 -10.55 -6.47
N PRO A 43 -0.55 -11.22 -6.12
CA PRO A 43 -0.59 -12.41 -5.28
C PRO A 43 -1.14 -12.20 -3.87
N ASP A 44 -1.11 -10.96 -3.37
CA ASP A 44 -1.60 -10.50 -2.07
C ASP A 44 -3.07 -10.06 -2.07
N VAL A 45 -3.80 -10.37 -3.15
CA VAL A 45 -5.22 -10.03 -3.29
C VAL A 45 -6.08 -10.55 -2.14
N HIS A 46 -6.91 -9.67 -1.59
CA HIS A 46 -7.92 -9.99 -0.58
C HIS A 46 -9.06 -8.98 -0.65
N ALA A 47 -10.20 -9.32 -0.04
CA ALA A 47 -11.37 -8.45 -0.09
C ALA A 47 -11.10 -7.12 0.64
N GLY A 48 -11.34 -6.01 -0.06
CA GLY A 48 -11.37 -4.69 0.53
C GLY A 48 -12.80 -4.21 0.74
N SER A 49 -12.97 -3.10 1.45
CA SER A 49 -14.29 -2.50 1.71
C SER A 49 -14.96 -1.91 0.47
N LEU A 50 -14.16 -1.50 -0.53
CA LEU A 50 -14.59 -0.81 -1.74
C LEU A 50 -14.15 -1.55 -3.01
N CYS A 51 -12.85 -1.84 -3.08
CA CYS A 51 -12.17 -2.58 -4.14
C CYS A 51 -11.26 -3.61 -3.48
N ASP A 52 -11.08 -4.79 -4.09
CA ASP A 52 -10.09 -5.73 -3.57
C ASP A 52 -8.70 -5.09 -3.60
N VAL A 53 -7.95 -5.30 -2.51
CA VAL A 53 -6.53 -4.94 -2.47
C VAL A 53 -5.77 -5.80 -3.48
N GLY A 54 -4.68 -5.27 -4.04
CA GLY A 54 -3.90 -5.95 -5.08
C GLY A 54 -4.54 -5.91 -6.47
N THR A 55 -5.57 -5.07 -6.69
CA THR A 55 -6.14 -4.84 -8.02
C THR A 55 -5.29 -3.89 -8.84
N ALA A 56 -4.98 -4.24 -10.08
CA ALA A 56 -4.38 -3.31 -11.04
C ALA A 56 -5.02 -3.44 -12.42
N TYR A 57 -5.27 -2.28 -13.03
CA TYR A 57 -5.70 -2.13 -14.42
C TYR A 57 -5.36 -0.70 -14.88
N PRO A 58 -5.16 -0.46 -16.19
CA PRO A 58 -4.88 0.87 -16.70
C PRO A 58 -6.13 1.75 -16.63
N VAL A 59 -5.97 3.00 -16.20
CA VAL A 59 -7.04 4.00 -16.30
C VAL A 59 -7.31 4.30 -17.76
N THR A 60 -8.59 4.29 -18.15
CA THR A 60 -9.04 4.58 -19.51
C THR A 60 -9.94 5.82 -19.52
N ILE A 61 -11.17 5.71 -20.05
CA ILE A 61 -12.15 6.79 -20.09
C ILE A 61 -12.93 6.92 -18.78
N TYR A 62 -12.94 5.87 -17.96
CA TYR A 62 -13.66 5.81 -16.70
C TYR A 62 -12.69 5.75 -15.52
N VAL A 63 -13.05 6.47 -14.45
CA VAL A 63 -12.39 6.41 -13.15
C VAL A 63 -13.45 6.12 -12.10
N ASN A 64 -13.20 5.10 -11.28
CA ASN A 64 -13.96 4.86 -10.05
C ASN A 64 -13.06 5.23 -8.85
N PRO A 65 -13.36 6.31 -8.10
CA PRO A 65 -12.60 6.69 -6.91
C PRO A 65 -12.49 5.57 -5.86
N ASP A 66 -13.51 4.72 -5.77
CA ASP A 66 -13.53 3.58 -4.85
C ASP A 66 -12.38 2.58 -5.13
N HIS A 67 -11.91 2.52 -6.38
CA HIS A 67 -10.82 1.63 -6.80
C HIS A 67 -9.43 2.22 -6.50
N VAL A 68 -9.35 3.50 -6.11
CA VAL A 68 -8.11 4.12 -5.59
C VAL A 68 -7.93 3.80 -4.11
N GLY A 69 -9.03 3.67 -3.38
CA GLY A 69 -9.06 3.47 -1.93
C GLY A 69 -9.29 4.77 -1.16
N ALA A 70 -9.70 4.63 0.11
CA ALA A 70 -9.99 5.78 0.97
C ALA A 70 -8.73 6.55 1.40
N GLU A 71 -7.60 5.84 1.56
CA GLU A 71 -6.31 6.41 1.95
C GLU A 71 -5.45 6.76 0.72
N ILE A 72 -5.86 7.80 0.01
CA ILE A 72 -5.17 8.25 -1.20
C ILE A 72 -3.72 8.63 -0.88
N GLY A 73 -2.78 8.02 -1.60
CA GLY A 73 -1.34 8.26 -1.42
C GLY A 73 -0.68 7.40 -0.35
N CYS A 74 -1.38 6.39 0.20
CA CYS A 74 -0.75 5.36 1.02
C CYS A 74 0.38 4.69 0.22
N MET A 75 1.61 4.79 0.73
CA MET A 75 2.80 4.31 0.04
C MET A 75 3.90 3.99 1.05
N ILE A 76 4.94 3.30 0.56
CA ILE A 76 6.16 3.06 1.30
C ILE A 76 7.26 3.95 0.73
N SER A 77 7.91 4.71 1.59
CA SER A 77 9.18 5.36 1.27
C SER A 77 10.33 4.59 1.90
N MET A 78 11.43 4.44 1.17
CA MET A 78 12.61 3.73 1.66
C MET A 78 13.82 4.61 1.51
N ARG A 79 14.69 4.61 2.52
CA ARG A 79 15.98 5.29 2.46
C ARG A 79 17.09 4.43 3.05
N ARG A 80 18.22 4.41 2.35
CA ARG A 80 19.41 3.68 2.79
C ARG A 80 20.08 4.42 3.94
N LEU A 81 20.43 3.68 5.00
CA LEU A 81 21.23 4.20 6.11
C LEU A 81 22.70 4.39 5.69
N SER A 82 23.37 5.36 6.30
CA SER A 82 24.80 5.63 6.11
C SER A 82 25.72 4.60 6.79
N CYS A 83 25.21 3.83 7.76
CA CYS A 83 25.95 2.77 8.43
C CYS A 83 25.08 1.54 8.73
N ILE A 84 25.72 0.45 9.16
CA ILE A 84 25.04 -0.74 9.66
C ILE A 84 24.84 -0.57 11.17
N ILE A 85 23.63 -0.87 11.64
CA ILE A 85 23.23 -0.78 13.04
C ILE A 85 23.50 -2.11 13.74
N SER A 86 24.13 -2.07 14.92
CA SER A 86 24.31 -3.26 15.75
C SER A 86 22.95 -3.76 16.26
N PRO A 87 22.68 -5.08 16.28
CA PRO A 87 21.46 -5.64 16.87
C PRO A 87 21.22 -5.23 18.33
N ALA A 88 22.30 -4.94 19.08
CA ALA A 88 22.20 -4.46 20.45
C ALA A 88 21.55 -3.07 20.57
N ASP A 89 21.59 -2.26 19.50
CA ASP A 89 21.06 -0.89 19.47
C ASP A 89 19.63 -0.81 18.91
N PHE A 90 19.02 -1.92 18.47
CA PHE A 90 17.68 -1.89 17.86
C PHE A 90 16.61 -1.29 18.77
N ALA A 91 16.67 -1.59 20.07
CA ALA A 91 15.73 -1.03 21.04
C ALA A 91 15.88 0.49 21.20
N LEU A 92 17.13 0.98 21.20
CA LEU A 92 17.42 2.42 21.26
C LEU A 92 16.94 3.12 19.99
N LEU A 93 17.17 2.52 18.82
CA LEU A 93 16.72 3.07 17.54
C LEU A 93 15.18 3.15 17.45
N ASP A 94 14.46 2.08 17.80
CA ASP A 94 12.98 2.09 17.82
C ASP A 94 12.44 3.16 18.78
N HIS A 95 13.05 3.30 19.96
CA HIS A 95 12.68 4.35 20.92
C HIS A 95 12.81 5.76 20.32
N ARG A 96 13.94 6.05 19.65
CA ARG A 96 14.18 7.34 19.00
C ARG A 96 13.25 7.62 17.84
N ILE A 97 12.92 6.59 17.06
CA ILE A 97 11.95 6.73 15.96
C ILE A 97 10.59 7.13 16.52
N ARG A 98 10.12 6.47 17.60
CA ARG A 98 8.82 6.81 18.22
C ARG A 98 8.80 8.18 18.89
N GLU A 99 9.94 8.62 19.44
CA GLU A 99 10.08 9.97 20.00
C GLU A 99 9.96 11.05 18.92
N ALA A 100 10.54 10.81 17.75
CA ALA A 100 10.64 11.79 16.68
C ALA A 100 9.51 11.73 15.63
N VAL A 101 8.88 10.56 15.45
CA VAL A 101 7.80 10.34 14.47
C VAL A 101 6.49 10.21 15.24
N PRO A 102 5.59 11.22 15.18
CA PRO A 102 4.27 11.12 15.76
C PRO A 102 3.51 9.94 15.13
N THR A 103 2.96 9.06 15.97
CA THR A 103 2.07 7.95 15.56
C THR A 103 0.80 7.92 16.41
N GLY A 104 -0.35 7.63 15.80
CA GLY A 104 -1.65 7.56 16.49
C GLY A 104 -2.78 8.24 15.72
N SER A 105 -4.03 7.98 16.11
CA SER A 105 -5.23 8.58 15.51
C SER A 105 -5.46 10.04 15.90
N ASP A 106 -4.81 10.50 16.98
CA ASP A 106 -5.05 11.80 17.60
C ASP A 106 -4.01 12.87 17.16
N ILE A 107 -3.24 12.59 16.10
CA ILE A 107 -2.25 13.54 15.58
C ILE A 107 -2.98 14.64 14.81
N CYS A 108 -3.06 15.82 15.41
CA CYS A 108 -3.57 17.02 14.75
C CYS A 108 -2.75 17.38 13.49
N ILE A 109 -3.44 17.94 12.49
CA ILE A 109 -2.89 18.49 11.23
C ILE A 109 -1.74 19.51 11.48
N GLY A 110 -1.69 20.12 12.67
CA GLY A 110 -0.64 21.03 13.11
C GLY A 110 0.73 20.40 13.44
N ASN A 111 0.79 19.07 13.60
CA ASN A 111 2.02 18.31 13.90
C ASN A 111 2.55 17.57 12.66
N SER A 112 2.43 18.19 11.48
CA SER A 112 2.96 17.59 10.25
C SER A 112 4.50 17.64 10.25
N VAL A 113 5.12 16.50 10.51
CA VAL A 113 6.57 16.32 10.35
C VAL A 113 6.86 16.27 8.86
N LYS A 114 7.72 17.18 8.38
CA LYS A 114 8.15 17.15 6.97
C LYS A 114 9.16 16.03 6.80
N SER A 115 9.24 15.45 5.59
CA SER A 115 10.27 14.47 5.26
C SER A 115 11.69 15.00 5.50
N THR A 116 11.89 16.31 5.35
CA THR A 116 13.15 16.98 5.70
C THR A 116 13.49 16.90 7.18
N ASP A 117 12.50 16.91 8.05
CA ASP A 117 12.68 16.84 9.50
C ASP A 117 13.10 15.42 9.94
N LEU A 118 13.00 14.44 9.02
CA LEU A 118 13.43 13.06 9.20
C LEU A 118 14.78 12.75 8.50
N LEU A 119 15.45 13.76 7.91
CA LEU A 119 16.75 13.59 7.27
C LEU A 119 17.80 13.01 8.24
N TRP A 120 17.67 13.28 9.55
CA TRP A 120 18.58 12.74 10.56
C TRP A 120 18.57 11.21 10.66
N LEU A 121 17.45 10.53 10.33
CA LEU A 121 17.36 9.06 10.32
C LEU A 121 18.36 8.39 9.38
N THR A 122 18.99 9.17 8.50
CA THR A 122 19.85 8.64 7.43
C THR A 122 21.33 8.91 7.63
N ASN A 123 21.66 9.80 8.56
CA ASN A 123 23.03 10.21 8.91
C ASN A 123 23.29 9.87 10.39
N LEU A 124 23.47 8.60 10.72
CA LEU A 124 23.68 8.11 12.10
C LEU A 124 25.09 7.50 12.18
N PRO A 125 26.07 7.97 13.02
CA PRO A 125 26.20 7.76 14.49
C PRO A 125 26.77 9.02 15.23
N THR A 126 27.07 9.14 16.53
CA THR A 126 27.36 8.25 17.69
C THR A 126 26.18 8.09 18.66
N LYS A 127 25.67 6.86 18.77
CA LYS A 127 24.66 6.45 19.76
C LYS A 127 23.27 7.16 19.63
N TYR A 128 22.85 7.52 18.41
CA TYR A 128 21.45 7.90 18.08
C TYR A 128 20.83 8.99 19.00
N PHE A 129 21.62 10.03 19.29
CA PHE A 129 21.38 11.28 20.07
C PHE A 129 19.89 11.63 20.36
N ASN A 130 19.44 11.98 21.57
CA ASN A 130 20.09 12.49 22.80
C ASN A 130 19.95 11.53 23.99
#